data_AF-A0A4S0V247-F1
#
_entry.id   AF-A0A4S0V247-F1
#
_cell.length_a   1.000
_cell.length_b   1.000
_cell.length_c   1.000
_cell.angle_alpha   90.00
_cell.angle_beta   90.00
_cell.angle_gamma   90.00
#
_symmetry.space_group_name_H-M   'P 1'
#
loop_
_entity.id
_entity.type
_entity.pdbx_description
1 polymer ?
#
loop_
_entity_poly.entity_id
_entity_poly.type
_entity_poly.pdbx_seq_one_letter_code
_entity_poly.pdbx_strand_id
1 'polypeptide(L)'
;DAPGVADTGRLGTGWSVLPDLGDHFYADPFPFWWRDQAFMFVEDYPHATGKAVISVVAFDANGVAEKPRVVLEEAHHLSYPQVFQRDGAIWMLPEASASGKLMLYRAADFPDGWIPETVLVEGEISD
;
A
#
# COMPACT_ATOMS: atom_id res chain seq x y z
N ASP A 1 8.57 13.97 25.22
CA ASP A 1 8.30 14.94 24.15
C ASP A 1 9.60 15.63 23.71
N ALA A 2 10.45 14.89 23.00
CA ALA A 2 11.61 15.49 22.34
C ALA A 2 11.17 16.02 20.95
N PRO A 3 11.91 16.98 20.36
CA PRO A 3 11.61 17.49 19.02
C PRO A 3 11.56 16.34 17.99
N GLY A 4 10.55 16.34 17.13
CA GLY A 4 10.31 15.25 16.17
C GLY A 4 11.21 15.30 14.95
N VAL A 5 11.05 14.34 14.01
CA VAL A 5 11.77 14.36 12.72
C VAL A 5 11.50 15.65 11.95
N ALA A 6 10.25 16.14 11.99
CA ALA A 6 9.88 17.41 11.34
C ALA A 6 10.64 18.62 11.90
N ASP A 7 10.90 18.65 13.21
CA ASP A 7 11.61 19.76 13.87
C ASP A 7 13.13 19.65 13.71
N THR A 8 13.65 18.42 13.66
CA THR A 8 15.10 18.17 13.72
C THR A 8 15.75 17.91 12.37
N GLY A 9 14.96 17.52 11.36
CA GLY A 9 15.46 17.02 10.08
C GLY A 9 16.29 15.73 10.20
N ARG A 10 16.21 15.03 11.35
CA ARG A 10 17.00 13.84 11.65
C ARG A 10 16.07 12.68 11.94
N LEU A 11 16.20 11.62 11.17
CA LEU A 11 15.49 10.36 11.43
C LEU A 11 15.88 9.74 12.78
N GLY A 12 17.12 9.95 13.23
CA GLY A 12 17.68 9.28 14.40
C GLY A 12 18.35 7.96 14.02
N THR A 13 18.38 7.00 14.94
CA THR A 13 18.98 5.66 14.77
C THR A 13 17.92 4.58 14.95
N GLY A 14 18.15 3.37 14.42
CA GLY A 14 17.18 2.26 14.52
C GLY A 14 16.26 2.13 13.30
N TRP A 15 16.54 2.85 12.22
CA TRP A 15 15.85 2.70 10.94
C TRP A 15 16.62 1.73 10.04
N SER A 16 15.88 0.86 9.35
CA SER A 16 16.42 0.02 8.28
C SER A 16 16.07 0.67 6.95
N VAL A 17 17.07 0.92 6.11
CA VAL A 17 16.84 1.31 4.72
C VAL A 17 16.53 0.05 3.93
N LEU A 18 15.36 0.02 3.28
CA LEU A 18 14.99 -1.09 2.40
C LEU A 18 15.74 -0.96 1.07
N PRO A 19 16.23 -2.08 0.50
CA PRO A 19 16.91 -2.04 -0.79
C PRO A 19 15.96 -1.59 -1.89
N ASP A 20 16.45 -0.67 -2.72
CA ASP A 20 15.76 -0.16 -3.90
C ASP A 20 16.69 -0.30 -5.12
N LEU A 21 16.16 -0.88 -6.20
CA LEU A 21 16.89 -1.03 -7.46
C LEU A 21 16.89 0.27 -8.28
N GLY A 22 16.05 1.25 -7.92
CA GLY A 22 15.94 2.57 -8.55
C GLY A 22 15.11 2.56 -9.84
N ASP A 23 14.46 1.45 -10.16
CA ASP A 23 13.53 1.29 -11.28
C ASP A 23 12.07 1.53 -10.89
N HIS A 24 11.81 1.74 -9.60
CA HIS A 24 10.50 2.04 -9.02
C HIS A 24 10.59 3.26 -8.10
N PHE A 25 9.46 3.91 -7.83
CA PHE A 25 9.28 4.68 -6.61
C PHE A 25 8.14 4.07 -5.79
N TYR A 26 8.23 4.19 -4.46
CA TYR A 26 7.20 3.74 -3.54
C TYR A 26 6.64 4.92 -2.74
N ALA A 27 5.33 4.94 -2.55
CA ALA A 27 4.64 5.97 -1.79
C ALA A 27 3.50 5.36 -0.94
N ASP A 28 2.85 6.20 -0.14
CA ASP A 28 1.66 5.88 0.64
C ASP A 28 1.72 4.56 1.45
N PRO A 29 2.71 4.41 2.37
CA PRO A 29 2.84 3.19 3.13
C PRO A 29 1.67 2.98 4.10
N PHE A 30 0.96 1.87 3.94
CA PHE A 30 -0.08 1.39 4.83
C PHE A 30 0.36 0.13 5.58
N PRO A 31 0.79 0.25 6.85
CA PRO A 31 1.13 -0.90 7.67
C PRO A 31 -0.14 -1.68 8.09
N PHE A 32 -0.06 -3.00 8.04
CA PHE A 32 -1.15 -3.89 8.46
C PHE A 32 -0.59 -5.11 9.20
N TRP A 33 -1.15 -5.41 10.37
CA TRP A 33 -0.76 -6.56 11.17
C TRP A 33 -1.80 -7.68 11.03
N TRP A 34 -1.35 -8.87 10.63
CA TRP A 34 -2.23 -10.02 10.45
C TRP A 34 -1.54 -11.32 10.83
N ARG A 35 -2.19 -12.12 11.68
CA ARG A 35 -1.71 -13.47 12.10
C ARG A 35 -0.22 -13.48 12.50
N ASP A 36 0.15 -12.56 13.39
CA ASP A 36 1.50 -12.41 13.92
C ASP A 36 2.58 -12.04 12.88
N GLN A 37 2.16 -11.49 11.74
CA GLN A 37 3.03 -11.01 10.67
C GLN A 37 2.71 -9.56 10.30
N ALA A 38 3.76 -8.77 10.07
CA ALA A 38 3.63 -7.41 9.56
C ALA A 38 3.64 -7.39 8.03
N PHE A 39 2.78 -6.54 7.47
CA PHE A 39 2.70 -6.21 6.05
C PHE A 39 2.75 -4.69 5.90
N MET A 40 3.32 -4.21 4.80
CA MET A 40 3.27 -2.82 4.38
C MET A 40 2.80 -2.78 2.94
N PHE A 41 1.59 -2.27 2.72
CA PHE A 41 1.07 -1.99 1.39
C PHE A 41 1.58 -0.61 0.95
N VAL A 42 1.88 -0.48 -0.33
CA VAL A 42 2.45 0.76 -0.90
C VAL A 42 1.86 1.00 -2.28
N GLU A 43 1.72 2.28 -2.62
CA GLU A 43 1.74 2.69 -4.01
C GLU A 43 3.12 2.32 -4.58
N ASP A 44 3.12 1.55 -5.66
CA ASP A 44 4.31 1.09 -6.36
C ASP A 44 4.25 1.57 -7.80
N TYR A 45 5.17 2.47 -8.18
CA TYR A 45 5.25 3.03 -9.51
C TYR A 45 6.49 2.53 -10.25
N PRO A 46 6.35 1.54 -11.14
CA PRO A 46 7.43 1.11 -12.02
C PRO A 46 7.71 2.18 -13.08
N HIS A 47 8.95 2.70 -13.13
CA HIS A 47 9.34 3.73 -14.11
C HIS A 47 9.16 3.28 -15.56
N ALA A 48 9.28 1.97 -15.82
CA ALA A 48 9.14 1.39 -17.15
C ALA A 48 7.71 1.48 -17.72
N THR A 49 6.69 1.46 -16.86
CA THR A 49 5.28 1.46 -17.29
C THR A 49 4.61 2.82 -17.11
N GLY A 50 5.08 3.63 -16.15
CA GLY A 50 4.54 4.97 -15.90
C GLY A 50 3.15 4.98 -15.28
N LYS A 51 2.77 3.93 -14.55
CA LYS A 51 1.46 3.76 -13.90
C LYS A 51 1.66 3.03 -12.58
N ALA A 52 1.17 3.58 -11.46
CA ALA A 52 1.27 2.87 -10.19
C ALA A 52 0.28 1.72 -10.07
N VAL A 53 0.73 0.70 -9.35
CA VAL A 53 0.00 -0.47 -8.88
C VAL A 53 0.09 -0.53 -7.36
N ILE A 54 -0.66 -1.43 -6.72
CA ILE A 54 -0.48 -1.68 -5.29
C ILE A 54 0.40 -2.90 -5.10
N SER A 55 1.48 -2.72 -4.36
CA SER A 55 2.38 -3.80 -3.92
C SER A 55 2.34 -3.98 -2.40
N VAL A 56 2.72 -5.16 -1.94
CA VAL A 56 2.91 -5.48 -0.52
C VAL A 56 4.33 -5.92 -0.23
N VAL A 57 4.85 -5.45 0.89
CA VAL A 57 6.08 -5.92 1.54
C VAL A 57 5.68 -6.68 2.79
N ALA A 58 6.03 -7.95 2.88
CA ALA A 58 5.90 -8.73 4.11
C ALA A 58 7.20 -8.63 4.92
N PHE A 59 7.09 -8.74 6.24
CA PHE A 59 8.25 -8.80 7.12
C PHE A 59 8.30 -10.16 7.81
N ASP A 60 9.50 -10.70 7.94
CA ASP A 60 9.72 -11.93 8.71
C ASP A 60 9.63 -11.68 10.23
N ALA A 61 9.76 -12.75 11.02
CA ALA A 61 9.70 -12.66 12.49
C ALA A 61 10.82 -11.80 13.12
N ASN A 62 11.89 -11.48 12.37
CA ASN A 62 12.97 -10.61 12.80
C ASN A 62 12.81 -9.17 12.30
N GLY A 63 11.72 -8.86 11.60
CA GLY A 63 11.48 -7.55 10.99
C GLY A 63 12.27 -7.30 9.71
N VAL A 64 12.79 -8.34 9.06
CA VAL A 64 13.45 -8.22 7.76
C VAL A 64 12.39 -8.16 6.67
N ALA A 65 12.44 -7.12 5.84
CA ALA A 65 11.53 -6.95 4.71
C ALA A 65 11.83 -7.93 3.58
N GLU A 66 10.78 -8.53 3.04
CA GLU A 66 10.81 -9.29 1.80
C GLU A 66 10.75 -8.37 0.56
N LYS A 67 10.92 -8.95 -0.63
CA LYS A 67 10.78 -8.20 -1.88
C LYS A 67 9.32 -7.73 -2.06
N PRO A 68 9.08 -6.46 -2.45
CA PRO A 68 7.75 -6.01 -2.86
C PRO A 68 7.17 -6.90 -3.95
N ARG A 69 5.87 -7.20 -3.85
CA ARG A 69 5.11 -7.92 -4.89
C ARG A 69 3.79 -7.22 -5.17
N VAL A 70 3.42 -7.16 -6.44
CA VAL A 70 2.14 -6.59 -6.88
C VAL A 70 1.00 -7.47 -6.38
N VAL A 71 0.01 -6.86 -5.73
CA VAL A 71 -1.19 -7.53 -5.22
C VAL A 71 -2.47 -7.04 -5.87
N LEU A 72 -2.46 -5.82 -6.42
CA LEU A 72 -3.58 -5.25 -7.17
C LEU A 72 -3.05 -4.36 -8.30
N GLU A 73 -3.50 -4.65 -9.52
CA GLU A 73 -3.20 -3.86 -10.71
C GLU A 73 -4.49 -3.66 -11.51
N GLU A 74 -4.72 -2.43 -11.95
CA GLU A 74 -5.85 -2.05 -12.80
C GLU A 74 -5.33 -1.37 -14.08
N ALA A 75 -6.23 -1.08 -15.01
CA ALA A 75 -5.86 -0.34 -16.23
C ALA A 75 -5.45 1.12 -15.97
N HIS A 76 -5.74 1.64 -14.78
CA HIS A 76 -5.45 3.00 -14.32
C HIS A 76 -4.51 2.98 -13.10
N HIS A 77 -4.00 4.16 -12.74
CA HIS A 77 -3.14 4.38 -11.58
C HIS A 77 -3.89 4.12 -10.29
N LEU A 78 -3.25 3.42 -9.34
CA LEU A 78 -3.76 3.17 -7.99
C LEU A 78 -2.81 3.77 -6.95
N SER A 79 -3.33 4.47 -5.96
CA SER A 79 -2.58 5.11 -4.86
C SER A 79 -3.27 4.89 -3.52
N TYR A 80 -2.66 5.36 -2.42
CA TYR A 80 -3.24 5.39 -1.08
C TYR A 80 -3.96 4.09 -0.64
N PRO A 81 -3.27 2.93 -0.59
CA PRO A 81 -3.90 1.62 -0.40
C PRO A 81 -4.36 1.38 1.04
N GLN A 82 -5.46 2.01 1.45
CA GLN A 82 -5.97 1.87 2.80
C GLN A 82 -6.45 0.43 3.05
N VAL A 83 -5.74 -0.32 3.90
CA VAL A 83 -6.08 -1.70 4.28
C VAL A 83 -6.62 -1.76 5.70
N PHE A 84 -7.76 -2.44 5.91
CA PHE A 84 -8.40 -2.56 7.22
C PHE A 84 -9.21 -3.85 7.38
N GLN A 85 -9.48 -4.23 8.63
CA GLN A 85 -10.36 -5.35 8.95
C GLN A 85 -11.75 -4.87 9.37
N ARG A 86 -12.80 -5.47 8.81
CA ARG A 86 -14.19 -5.22 9.21
C ARG A 86 -15.02 -6.48 9.00
N ASP A 87 -15.79 -6.86 10.02
CA ASP A 87 -16.75 -7.98 10.00
C ASP A 87 -16.14 -9.32 9.52
N GLY A 88 -14.92 -9.61 10.00
CA GLY A 88 -14.22 -10.87 9.70
C GLY A 88 -13.54 -10.91 8.33
N ALA A 89 -13.68 -9.87 7.51
CA ALA A 89 -13.00 -9.72 6.22
C ALA A 89 -11.91 -8.65 6.27
N ILE A 90 -10.95 -8.75 5.35
CA ILE A 90 -9.92 -7.73 5.11
C ILE A 90 -10.28 -7.01 3.82
N TRP A 91 -10.18 -5.69 3.88
CA TRP A 91 -10.61 -4.77 2.84
C TRP A 91 -9.46 -3.87 2.42
N MET A 92 -9.44 -3.49 1.16
CA MET A 92 -8.55 -2.48 0.60
C MET A 92 -9.38 -1.44 -0.13
N LEU A 93 -9.06 -0.18 0.12
CA LEU A 93 -9.72 0.97 -0.49
C LEU A 93 -8.64 1.87 -1.12
N PRO A 94 -8.15 1.52 -2.33
CA PRO A 94 -7.19 2.35 -3.03
C PRO A 94 -7.88 3.56 -3.65
N GLU A 95 -7.15 4.65 -3.77
CA GLU A 95 -7.55 5.78 -4.61
C GLU A 95 -7.27 5.47 -6.08
N ALA A 96 -8.18 5.95 -6.94
CA ALA A 96 -8.20 5.66 -8.37
C ALA A 96 -8.82 6.83 -9.13
N SER A 97 -8.20 8.02 -9.05
CA SER A 97 -8.76 9.28 -9.59
C SER A 97 -9.18 9.18 -11.06
N ALA A 98 -8.39 8.50 -11.90
CA ALA A 98 -8.70 8.29 -13.31
C ALA A 98 -9.88 7.33 -13.58
N SER A 99 -10.33 6.56 -12.59
CA SER A 99 -11.48 5.65 -12.74
C SER A 99 -12.84 6.35 -12.56
N GLY A 100 -12.85 7.53 -11.92
CA GLY A 100 -14.08 8.22 -11.51
C GLY A 100 -14.89 7.49 -10.44
N LYS A 101 -14.27 6.52 -9.75
CA LYS A 101 -14.91 5.65 -8.76
C LYS A 101 -13.98 5.37 -7.59
N LEU A 102 -14.55 5.26 -6.41
CA LEU A 102 -13.87 4.73 -5.23
C LEU A 102 -14.35 3.28 -5.02
N MET A 103 -13.54 2.31 -5.44
CA MET A 103 -13.87 0.89 -5.39
C MET A 103 -13.35 0.27 -4.09
N LEU A 104 -14.23 -0.42 -3.37
CA LEU A 104 -13.86 -1.25 -2.22
C LEU A 104 -13.51 -2.66 -2.72
N TYR A 105 -12.32 -3.13 -2.37
CA TYR A 105 -11.85 -4.48 -2.65
C TYR A 105 -11.87 -5.35 -1.39
N ARG A 106 -12.27 -6.61 -1.53
CA ARG A 106 -12.20 -7.63 -0.49
C ARG A 106 -11.05 -8.59 -0.77
N ALA A 107 -10.28 -8.93 0.25
CA ALA A 107 -9.27 -9.98 0.14
C ALA A 107 -9.94 -11.36 -0.05
N ALA A 108 -9.53 -12.07 -1.09
CA ALA A 108 -9.90 -13.45 -1.33
C ALA A 108 -8.85 -14.44 -0.81
N ASP A 109 -7.57 -14.05 -0.87
CA ASP A 109 -6.43 -14.89 -0.44
C ASP A 109 -5.34 -14.04 0.22
N PHE A 110 -5.70 -13.33 1.29
CA PHE A 110 -4.82 -12.34 1.93
C PHE A 110 -3.41 -12.89 2.21
N PRO A 111 -2.35 -12.14 1.88
CA PRO A 111 -2.33 -10.72 1.42
C PRO A 111 -2.51 -10.53 -0.09
N ASP A 112 -2.59 -11.62 -0.83
CA ASP A 112 -2.73 -11.65 -2.27
C ASP A 112 -4.23 -11.74 -2.66
N GLY A 113 -4.54 -11.58 -3.94
CA GLY A 113 -5.89 -11.79 -4.46
C GLY A 113 -6.96 -10.85 -3.89
N TRP A 114 -7.23 -9.75 -4.60
CA TRP A 114 -8.23 -8.76 -4.25
C TRP A 114 -9.39 -8.78 -5.25
N ILE A 115 -10.62 -8.85 -4.74
CA ILE A 115 -11.83 -8.89 -5.56
C ILE A 115 -12.57 -7.56 -5.38
N PRO A 116 -12.93 -6.85 -6.47
CA PRO A 116 -13.77 -5.66 -6.38
C PRO A 116 -15.15 -6.07 -5.85
N GLU A 117 -15.57 -5.47 -4.74
CA GLU A 117 -16.83 -5.82 -4.06
C GLU A 117 -17.92 -4.78 -4.35
N THR A 118 -17.63 -3.49 -4.16
CA THR A 118 -18.63 -2.44 -4.36
C THR A 118 -18.01 -1.07 -4.61
N VAL A 119 -18.72 -0.23 -5.35
CA VAL A 119 -18.35 1.18 -5.52
C VAL A 119 -18.96 1.99 -4.38
N LEU A 120 -18.11 2.64 -3.58
CA LEU A 120 -18.55 3.47 -2.45
C LEU A 120 -18.96 4.87 -2.89
N VAL A 121 -18.25 5.43 -3.88
CA VAL A 121 -18.48 6.78 -4.43
C VAL A 121 -18.29 6.75 -5.95
N GLU A 122 -19.14 7.47 -6.68
CA GLU A 122 -19.04 7.70 -8.12
C GLU A 122 -19.02 9.20 -8.42
N GLY A 123 -18.21 9.64 -9.38
CA GLY A 123 -18.12 11.04 -9.81
C GLY A 123 -16.69 11.48 -10.13
N GLU A 124 -16.49 12.79 -10.36
CA GLU A 124 -15.13 13.34 -10.31
C GLU A 124 -14.62 13.23 -8.88
N ILE A 125 -13.66 12.32 -8.68
CA ILE A 125 -12.94 12.14 -7.43
C ILE A 125 -11.54 12.69 -7.70
N SER A 126 -11.27 13.89 -7.18
CA SER A 126 -9.95 14.50 -7.22
C SER A 126 -9.25 14.27 -5.89
N ASP A 127 -7.96 13.98 -5.96
CA ASP A 127 -7.04 13.97 -4.81
C ASP A 127 -6.99 15.32 -4.09
#